data_AF-A0AAV2HS72-F1
#
_entry.id   AF-A0AAV2HS72-F1
#
_cell.length_a   1.000
_cell.length_b   1.000
_cell.length_c   1.000
_cell.angle_alpha   90.00
_cell.angle_beta   90.00
_cell.angle_gamma   90.00
#
_symmetry.space_group_name_H-M   'P 1'
#
loop_
_entity.id
_entity.type
_entity.pdbx_description
1 polymer ?
#
loop_
_entity_poly.entity_id
_entity_poly.type
_entity_poly.pdbx_seq_one_letter_code
_entity_poly.pdbx_strand_id
1 'polypeptide(L)'
;GACPHVVTRAEWGARAATSISHLANPVQYALIHHTAGADCHDRATCVAQVKLTQNYHMDGRGYSDIGYSFMIGGNGEIYEGRGWDRV
;
A
#
# COMPACT_ATOMS: atom_id res chain seq x y z
N GLY A 1 22.73 -5.73 5.21
CA GLY A 1 22.20 -4.88 4.13
C GLY A 1 21.46 -3.72 4.74
N ALA A 2 21.41 -2.56 4.06
CA ALA A 2 20.59 -1.44 4.51
C ALA A 2 19.10 -1.75 4.27
N CYS A 3 18.23 -1.31 5.17
CA CYS A 3 16.78 -1.43 4.96
C CYS A 3 16.36 -0.47 3.83
N PRO A 4 15.57 -0.94 2.85
CA PRO A 4 15.04 -0.05 1.83
C PRO A 4 14.15 1.02 2.48
N HIS A 5 14.20 2.23 1.95
CA HIS A 5 13.33 3.31 2.39
C HIS A 5 11.87 2.98 1.99
N VAL A 6 10.97 3.03 2.97
CA VAL A 6 9.53 2.87 2.76
C VAL A 6 8.89 4.25 2.83
N VAL A 7 8.18 4.60 1.76
CA VAL A 7 7.33 5.77 1.66
C VAL A 7 6.13 5.56 2.56
N THR A 8 6.14 6.26 3.69
CA THR A 8 5.14 6.15 4.74
C THR A 8 3.77 6.60 4.26
N ARG A 9 2.74 6.14 4.95
CA ARG A 9 1.35 6.60 4.75
C ARG A 9 1.21 8.13 4.76
N ALA A 10 1.97 8.82 5.61
CA ALA A 10 1.93 10.27 5.67
C ALA A 10 2.53 10.92 4.41
N GLU A 11 3.65 10.39 3.91
CA GLU A 11 4.36 10.94 2.76
C GLU A 11 3.58 10.83 1.45
N TRP A 12 2.85 9.73 1.23
CA TRP A 12 1.98 9.61 0.06
C TRP A 12 0.57 10.15 0.30
N GLY A 13 0.24 10.63 1.51
CA GLY A 13 -1.04 11.25 1.82
C GLY A 13 -2.19 10.27 1.89
N ALA A 14 -2.00 9.17 2.63
CA ALA A 14 -3.01 8.15 2.87
C ALA A 14 -4.23 8.67 3.62
N ARG A 15 -5.41 8.21 3.23
CA ARG A 15 -6.60 8.29 4.07
C ARG A 15 -6.45 7.41 5.31
N ALA A 16 -7.13 7.76 6.39
CA ALA A 16 -7.23 6.89 7.56
C ALA A 16 -8.05 5.63 7.23
N ALA A 17 -7.63 4.48 7.77
CA ALA A 17 -8.43 3.26 7.71
C ALA A 17 -9.73 3.43 8.51
N THR A 18 -10.84 2.88 8.03
CA THR A 18 -12.12 2.95 8.74
C THR A 18 -12.21 1.95 9.89
N SER A 19 -11.44 0.86 9.81
CA SER A 19 -11.23 -0.09 10.91
C SER A 19 -9.85 -0.75 10.76
N ILE A 20 -9.29 -1.22 11.88
CA ILE A 20 -7.97 -1.86 11.92
C ILE A 20 -8.11 -3.21 12.62
N SER A 21 -7.64 -4.26 11.96
CA SER A 21 -7.39 -5.58 12.54
C SER A 21 -5.89 -5.84 12.54
N HIS A 22 -5.38 -6.58 13.52
CA HIS A 22 -3.96 -6.86 13.66
C HIS A 22 -3.59 -8.26 13.17
N LEU A 23 -2.41 -8.37 12.56
CA LEU A 23 -1.80 -9.65 12.20
C LEU A 23 -1.24 -10.36 13.44
N ALA A 24 -1.30 -11.69 13.43
CA ALA A 24 -0.54 -12.50 14.37
C ALA A 24 0.93 -12.52 13.92
N ASN A 25 1.83 -12.15 14.82
CA ASN A 25 3.26 -12.12 14.58
C ASN A 25 3.95 -13.36 15.19
N PRO A 26 5.00 -13.92 14.55
CA PRO A 26 5.58 -13.47 13.28
C PRO A 26 4.74 -13.90 12.07
N VAL A 27 4.68 -13.03 11.05
CA VAL A 27 4.06 -13.35 9.76
C VAL A 27 4.86 -14.46 9.07
N GLN A 28 4.17 -15.50 8.59
CA GLN A 28 4.81 -16.68 7.97
C GLN A 28 4.80 -16.66 6.44
N TYR A 29 3.95 -15.84 5.82
CA TYR A 29 3.72 -15.85 4.38
C TYR A 29 3.80 -14.44 3.79
N ALA A 30 4.40 -14.35 2.61
CA ALA A 30 4.37 -13.16 1.76
C ALA A 30 3.69 -13.54 0.43
N LEU A 31 2.68 -12.76 0.04
CA LEU A 31 1.96 -12.94 -1.22
C LEU A 31 2.34 -11.83 -2.18
N ILE A 32 2.81 -12.20 -3.37
CA ILE A 32 3.13 -11.25 -4.44
C ILE A 32 1.92 -11.11 -5.35
N HIS A 33 1.50 -9.87 -5.60
CA HIS A 33 0.32 -9.56 -6.42
C HIS A 33 0.61 -8.33 -7.28
N HIS A 34 -0.02 -8.26 -8.46
CA HIS A 34 -0.02 -7.05 -9.30
C HIS A 34 -1.29 -6.23 -9.04
N THR A 35 -1.26 -4.92 -9.28
CA THR A 35 -2.46 -4.07 -9.10
C THR A 35 -3.48 -4.22 -10.22
N ALA A 36 -3.03 -4.69 -11.41
CA ALA A 36 -3.78 -4.61 -12.67
C ALA A 36 -4.23 -3.18 -13.03
N GLY A 37 -3.60 -2.17 -12.42
CA GLY A 37 -3.77 -0.76 -12.74
C GLY A 37 -2.75 -0.30 -13.78
N ALA A 38 -2.71 1.01 -14.03
CA ALA A 38 -1.70 1.61 -14.88
C ALA A 38 -0.33 1.61 -14.19
N ASP A 39 0.73 1.46 -14.99
CA ASP A 39 2.10 1.62 -14.52
C ASP A 39 2.40 3.07 -14.12
N CYS A 40 3.47 3.26 -13.34
CA CYS A 40 3.96 4.55 -12.91
C CYS A 40 5.49 4.52 -12.87
N HIS A 41 6.15 5.65 -13.16
CA HIS A 41 7.62 5.69 -13.30
C HIS A 41 8.29 6.85 -12.56
N ASP A 42 7.52 7.80 -12.06
CA ASP A 42 8.00 8.88 -11.20
C ASP A 42 7.20 8.91 -9.89
N ARG A 43 7.73 9.60 -8.89
CA ARG A 43 7.13 9.62 -7.56
C ARG A 43 5.71 10.22 -7.56
N ALA A 44 5.46 11.25 -8.36
CA ALA A 44 4.15 11.88 -8.39
C ALA A 44 3.09 10.96 -9.02
N THR A 45 3.42 10.32 -10.16
CA THR A 45 2.53 9.36 -10.81
C THR A 45 2.31 8.11 -9.95
N CYS A 46 3.34 7.61 -9.27
CA CYS A 46 3.19 6.46 -8.38
C CYS A 46 2.37 6.78 -7.12
N VAL A 47 2.57 7.94 -6.49
CA VAL A 47 1.69 8.39 -5.39
C VAL A 47 0.24 8.51 -5.87
N ALA A 48 0.00 9.01 -7.07
CA ALA A 48 -1.35 9.08 -7.64
C ALA A 48 -1.97 7.68 -7.82
N GLN A 49 -1.21 6.71 -8.33
CA GLN A 49 -1.69 5.32 -8.48
C GLN A 49 -1.98 4.64 -7.13
N VAL A 50 -1.14 4.86 -6.11
CA VAL A 50 -1.38 4.33 -4.75
C VAL A 50 -2.67 4.93 -4.16
N LYS A 51 -2.90 6.24 -4.31
CA LYS A 51 -4.15 6.90 -3.89
C LYS A 51 -5.37 6.38 -4.63
N LEU A 52 -5.29 6.22 -5.95
CA LEU A 52 -6.36 5.65 -6.76
C LEU A 52 -6.71 4.24 -6.29
N THR A 53 -5.69 3.43 -5.99
CA THR A 53 -5.86 2.08 -5.46
C THR A 53 -6.53 2.08 -4.09
N GLN A 54 -6.13 2.98 -3.17
CA GLN A 54 -6.79 3.13 -1.87
C GLN A 54 -8.26 3.53 -2.04
N ASN A 55 -8.56 4.53 -2.86
CA ASN A 55 -9.92 5.00 -3.09
C ASN A 55 -10.79 3.91 -3.72
N TYR A 56 -10.27 3.18 -4.72
CA TYR A 56 -11.01 2.08 -5.34
C TYR A 56 -11.31 0.96 -4.34
N HIS A 57 -10.36 0.61 -3.47
CA HIS A 57 -10.60 -0.40 -2.43
C HIS A 57 -11.61 0.06 -1.39
N MET A 58 -11.48 1.28 -0.87
CA MET A 58 -12.35 1.78 0.18
C MET A 58 -13.75 2.12 -0.35
N ASP A 59 -13.83 2.94 -1.39
CA ASP A 59 -15.09 3.47 -1.89
C ASP A 59 -15.76 2.51 -2.89
N GLY A 60 -14.97 1.80 -3.70
CA GLY A 60 -15.47 0.88 -4.71
C GLY A 60 -15.73 -0.55 -4.23
N ARG A 61 -14.92 -1.05 -3.28
CA ARG A 61 -15.04 -2.42 -2.74
C ARG A 61 -15.48 -2.48 -1.27
N GLY A 62 -15.61 -1.34 -0.59
CA GLY A 62 -16.02 -1.28 0.80
C GLY A 62 -14.97 -1.81 1.77
N TYR A 63 -13.69 -1.88 1.38
CA TYR A 63 -12.63 -2.31 2.28
C TYR A 63 -12.34 -1.24 3.32
N SER A 64 -11.81 -1.67 4.47
CA SER A 64 -11.44 -0.74 5.54
C SER A 64 -10.25 0.16 5.19
N ASP A 65 -9.41 -0.27 4.25
CA ASP A 65 -8.23 0.43 3.76
C ASP A 65 -7.79 -0.19 2.41
N ILE A 66 -6.70 0.32 1.84
CA ILE A 66 -6.02 -0.30 0.70
C ILE A 66 -5.73 -1.79 0.98
N GLY A 67 -6.03 -2.68 0.02
CA GLY A 67 -5.97 -4.13 0.21
C GLY A 67 -4.57 -4.74 0.29
N TYR A 68 -3.50 -3.94 0.18
CA TYR A 68 -2.11 -4.42 0.16
C TYR A 68 -1.36 -3.94 1.41
N SER A 69 -0.48 -4.78 1.96
CA SER A 69 0.45 -4.35 3.03
C SER A 69 1.48 -3.34 2.51
N PHE A 70 2.03 -3.62 1.32
CA PHE A 70 2.99 -2.77 0.62
C PHE A 70 2.72 -2.80 -0.87
N MET A 71 3.07 -1.71 -1.56
CA MET A 71 3.05 -1.61 -3.01
C MET A 71 4.42 -1.18 -3.50
N ILE A 72 4.82 -1.63 -4.69
CA ILE A 72 6.08 -1.25 -5.31
C ILE A 72 5.75 -0.49 -6.58
N GLY A 73 6.22 0.76 -6.68
CA GLY A 73 6.06 1.57 -7.88
C GLY A 73 7.05 1.17 -8.96
N GLY A 74 6.76 1.46 -10.23
CA GLY A 74 7.74 1.28 -11.31
C GLY A 74 8.94 2.24 -11.20
N ASN A 75 8.88 3.22 -10.30
CA ASN A 75 10.02 4.04 -9.87
C ASN A 75 10.95 3.34 -8.86
N GLY A 76 10.62 2.11 -8.43
CA GLY A 76 11.40 1.30 -7.49
C GLY A 76 11.19 1.62 -6.01
N GLU A 77 10.33 2.58 -5.67
CA GLU A 77 10.01 2.91 -4.28
C GLU A 77 8.97 1.95 -3.69
N ILE A 78 9.08 1.70 -2.38
CA ILE A 78 8.13 0.91 -1.61
C ILE A 78 7.14 1.85 -0.93
N TYR A 79 5.86 1.68 -1.19
CA TYR A 79 4.78 2.47 -0.60
C TYR A 79 4.08 1.66 0.49
N GLU A 80 3.99 2.24 1.68
CA GLU A 80 3.29 1.65 2.82
C GLU A 80 1.78 1.63 2.57
N GLY A 81 1.20 0.44 2.44
CA GLY A 81 -0.24 0.24 2.47
C GLY A 81 -0.69 0.03 3.92
N ARG A 82 -1.19 -1.16 4.25
CA ARG A 82 -1.55 -1.51 5.64
C ARG A 82 -0.33 -1.65 6.57
N GLY A 83 0.87 -1.84 6.01
CA GLY A 83 2.10 -2.03 6.75
C GLY A 83 2.28 -3.46 7.27
N TRP A 84 3.15 -3.62 8.26
CA TRP A 84 3.60 -4.92 8.76
C TRP A 84 2.60 -5.64 9.68
N ASP A 85 1.78 -4.89 10.43
CA ASP A 85 1.06 -5.44 11.58
C ASP A 85 -0.47 -5.46 11.41
N ARG A 86 -0.99 -5.15 10.22
CA ARG A 86 -2.43 -4.91 10.01
C ARG A 86 -3.03 -5.72 8.85
N VAL A 87 -4.29 -6.16 9.03
CA VAL A 87 -5.14 -6.84 8.02
C VAL A 87 -6.30 -5.99 7.61
#